data_AF-A0A9R1TVR8-F1
#
_entry.id   AF-A0A9R1TVR8-F1
#
_cell.length_a   1.000
_cell.length_b   1.000
_cell.length_c   1.000
_cell.angle_alpha   90.00
_cell.angle_beta   90.00
_cell.angle_gamma   90.00
#
_symmetry.space_group_name_H-M   'P 1'
#
loop_
_entity.id
_entity.type
_entity.pdbx_description
1 polymer ?
#
loop_
_entity_poly.entity_id
_entity_poly.type
_entity_poly.pdbx_seq_one_letter_code
_entity_poly.pdbx_strand_id
1 'polypeptide(L)'
;MSKPMEAVDWEDLRKQARHLENEIDAKLVAYSKLGINTNSSHASADTVPLLDEDHVFENMTTEIGSLLTKLAMINDGMSGIQANGAAMLHTMQRHKEILKDYKLEFNKLQNNFISRKDREELLGSVRQDIDNYKNIGGLNRRDMYLKENQHIHNSDRLITDQINIAMETRDNLMSQRHAFKRIQTRFNDISNRFPAVHSLIQRVNFRKRRDSLLLGLLIGLCTFLMLLYAFH
;
A
#
# COMPACT_ATOMS: atom_id res chain seq x y z
N MET A 1 -35.47 -26.99 21.49
CA MET A 1 -35.14 -26.05 20.39
C MET A 1 -33.72 -26.38 19.91
N SER A 2 -33.57 -27.40 19.08
CA SER A 2 -32.29 -27.92 18.59
C SER A 2 -31.77 -27.05 17.45
N LYS A 3 -30.67 -26.34 17.69
CA LYS A 3 -29.91 -25.59 16.68
C LYS A 3 -29.45 -26.58 15.59
N PRO A 4 -29.63 -26.28 14.28
CA PRO A 4 -29.33 -27.24 13.23
C PRO A 4 -27.81 -27.50 13.18
N MET A 5 -27.41 -28.74 13.47
CA MET A 5 -26.01 -29.18 13.55
C MET A 5 -25.28 -29.07 12.19
N GLU A 6 -26.01 -29.12 11.07
CA GLU A 6 -25.47 -28.96 9.72
C GLU A 6 -25.03 -27.53 9.38
N ALA A 7 -25.65 -26.50 9.96
CA ALA A 7 -25.28 -25.12 9.70
C ALA A 7 -23.94 -24.74 10.37
N VAL A 8 -23.55 -25.46 11.41
CA VAL A 8 -22.27 -25.28 12.10
C VAL A 8 -21.12 -25.85 11.25
N ASP A 9 -21.29 -27.04 10.67
CA ASP A 9 -20.31 -27.68 9.80
C ASP A 9 -20.04 -26.87 8.51
N TRP A 10 -21.11 -26.37 7.87
CA TRP A 10 -21.00 -25.48 6.71
C TRP A 10 -20.25 -24.17 7.02
N GLU A 11 -20.58 -23.50 8.11
CA GLU A 11 -19.97 -22.21 8.47
C GLU A 11 -18.49 -22.38 8.83
N ASP A 12 -18.13 -23.50 9.45
CA ASP A 12 -16.75 -23.80 9.81
C ASP A 12 -15.91 -24.15 8.58
N LEU A 13 -16.42 -24.95 7.63
CA LEU A 13 -15.77 -25.18 6.34
C LEU A 13 -15.58 -23.88 5.56
N ARG A 14 -16.57 -22.97 5.59
CA ARG A 14 -16.47 -21.65 4.93
C ARG A 14 -15.39 -20.77 5.54
N LYS A 15 -15.27 -20.76 6.87
CA LYS A 15 -14.20 -20.02 7.55
C LYS A 15 -12.82 -20.59 7.24
N GLN A 16 -12.69 -21.92 7.23
CA GLN A 16 -11.43 -22.58 6.89
C GLN A 16 -11.04 -22.32 5.42
N ALA A 17 -11.99 -22.38 4.49
CA ALA A 17 -11.77 -22.02 3.10
C ALA A 17 -11.20 -20.59 2.98
N ARG A 18 -11.86 -19.60 3.59
CA ARG A 18 -11.36 -18.21 3.58
C ARG A 18 -9.99 -18.04 4.21
N HIS A 19 -9.68 -18.80 5.26
CA HIS A 19 -8.36 -18.76 5.89
C HIS A 19 -7.29 -19.28 4.93
N LEU A 20 -7.52 -20.42 4.27
CA LEU A 20 -6.62 -20.97 3.27
C LEU A 20 -6.49 -20.06 2.05
N GLU A 21 -7.58 -19.44 1.58
CA GLU A 21 -7.54 -18.48 0.47
C GLU A 21 -6.59 -17.30 0.78
N ASN A 22 -6.69 -16.72 1.98
CA ASN A 22 -5.80 -15.63 2.40
C ASN A 22 -4.34 -16.09 2.51
N GLU A 23 -4.10 -17.31 2.98
CA GLU A 23 -2.74 -17.87 3.10
C GLU A 23 -2.14 -18.13 1.71
N ILE A 24 -2.92 -18.71 0.80
CA ILE A 24 -2.52 -18.96 -0.60
C ILE A 24 -2.20 -17.63 -1.30
N ASP A 25 -3.04 -16.61 -1.14
CA ASP A 25 -2.81 -15.28 -1.73
C ASP A 25 -1.49 -14.66 -1.24
N ALA A 26 -1.27 -14.66 0.09
CA ALA A 26 -0.03 -14.16 0.67
C ALA A 26 1.22 -14.90 0.15
N LYS A 27 1.13 -16.22 0.03
CA LYS A 27 2.23 -17.07 -0.48
C LYS A 27 2.44 -16.88 -1.98
N LEU A 28 1.40 -16.74 -2.79
CA LEU A 28 1.52 -16.45 -4.23
C LEU A 28 2.16 -15.08 -4.47
N VAL A 29 1.82 -14.07 -3.67
CA VAL A 29 2.48 -12.76 -3.72
C VAL A 29 3.96 -12.86 -3.36
N ALA A 30 4.31 -13.62 -2.32
CA ALA A 30 5.71 -13.86 -1.95
C ALA A 30 6.48 -14.61 -3.05
N TYR A 31 5.86 -15.64 -3.63
CA TYR A 31 6.39 -16.45 -4.72
C TYR A 31 6.61 -15.62 -6.00
N SER A 32 5.67 -14.73 -6.32
CA SER A 32 5.82 -13.78 -7.43
C SER A 32 6.97 -12.80 -7.20
N LYS A 33 7.14 -12.28 -5.97
CA LYS A 33 8.26 -11.39 -5.63
C LYS A 33 9.60 -12.08 -5.76
N LEU A 34 9.72 -13.32 -5.31
CA LEU A 34 10.94 -14.12 -5.49
C LEU A 34 11.29 -14.24 -6.98
N GLY A 35 10.29 -14.53 -7.84
CA GLY A 35 10.48 -14.57 -9.29
C GLY A 35 10.80 -13.22 -9.96
N ILE A 36 10.56 -12.08 -9.32
CA ILE A 36 10.85 -10.73 -9.87
C ILE A 36 12.20 -10.20 -9.37
N ASN A 37 12.55 -10.41 -8.10
CA ASN A 37 13.73 -9.80 -7.47
C ASN A 37 15.06 -10.34 -8.03
N THR A 38 15.08 -11.55 -8.58
CA THR A 38 16.28 -12.15 -9.21
C THR A 38 16.81 -11.31 -10.38
N ASN A 39 15.98 -10.48 -11.02
CA ASN A 39 16.43 -9.55 -12.08
C ASN A 39 17.34 -8.42 -11.58
N SER A 40 17.29 -8.10 -10.27
CA SER A 40 18.02 -6.98 -9.68
C SER A 40 19.37 -7.36 -9.08
N SER A 41 19.63 -8.66 -8.93
CA SER A 41 20.87 -9.22 -8.36
C SER A 41 22.01 -9.32 -9.39
N HIS A 42 22.09 -8.37 -10.33
CA HIS A 42 23.27 -8.18 -11.18
C HIS A 42 24.43 -7.45 -10.46
N ALA A 43 24.34 -7.29 -9.15
CA ALA A 43 25.45 -6.81 -8.33
C ALA A 43 26.34 -8.00 -7.93
N SER A 44 27.47 -8.12 -8.60
CA SER A 44 28.65 -8.88 -8.16
C SER A 44 28.45 -10.40 -8.03
N ALA A 45 28.91 -11.10 -9.06
CA ALA A 45 28.92 -12.56 -9.18
C ALA A 45 29.85 -13.30 -8.18
N ASP A 46 30.07 -12.79 -6.97
CA ASP A 46 31.15 -13.26 -6.10
C ASP A 46 30.78 -13.63 -4.65
N THR A 47 29.52 -13.51 -4.18
CA THR A 47 29.26 -13.79 -2.74
C THR A 47 27.90 -14.34 -2.32
N VAL A 48 27.04 -14.89 -3.19
CA VAL A 48 25.76 -15.48 -2.71
C VAL A 48 25.50 -16.87 -3.31
N PRO A 49 25.21 -17.92 -2.50
CA PRO A 49 25.02 -19.27 -2.99
C PRO A 49 23.74 -19.36 -3.84
N LEU A 50 23.89 -19.55 -5.15
CA LEU A 50 22.79 -19.82 -6.09
C LEU A 50 21.92 -21.03 -5.68
N LEU A 51 22.47 -21.91 -4.84
CA LEU A 51 21.80 -23.10 -4.34
C LEU A 51 20.69 -22.80 -3.31
N ASP A 52 20.71 -21.64 -2.65
CA ASP A 52 19.72 -21.31 -1.62
C ASP A 52 18.37 -20.88 -2.24
N GLU A 53 18.39 -20.20 -3.41
CA GLU A 53 17.16 -19.76 -4.07
C GLU A 53 16.36 -20.92 -4.68
N ASP A 54 17.03 -21.92 -5.27
CA ASP A 54 16.38 -23.11 -5.83
C ASP A 54 15.65 -23.91 -4.73
N HIS A 55 16.27 -24.07 -3.56
CA HIS A 55 15.66 -24.77 -2.43
C HIS A 55 14.50 -23.98 -1.80
N VAL A 56 14.65 -22.65 -1.68
CA VAL A 56 13.56 -21.78 -1.20
C VAL A 56 12.37 -21.81 -2.17
N PHE A 57 12.64 -21.83 -3.47
CA PHE A 57 11.63 -21.96 -4.51
C PHE A 57 10.88 -23.29 -4.40
N GLU A 58 11.60 -24.42 -4.40
CA GLU A 58 11.01 -25.76 -4.33
C GLU A 58 10.17 -25.96 -3.05
N ASN A 59 10.66 -25.46 -1.92
CA ASN A 59 9.92 -25.46 -0.66
C ASN A 59 8.61 -24.65 -0.75
N MET A 60 8.64 -23.48 -1.40
CA MET A 60 7.44 -22.65 -1.55
C MET A 60 6.45 -23.24 -2.57
N THR A 61 6.95 -23.86 -3.65
CA THR A 61 6.15 -24.59 -4.63
C THR A 61 5.40 -25.75 -3.96
N THR A 62 6.08 -26.55 -3.14
CA THR A 62 5.48 -27.68 -2.42
C THR A 62 4.48 -27.21 -1.36
N GLU A 63 4.79 -26.13 -0.63
CA GLU A 63 3.90 -25.55 0.37
C GLU A 63 2.60 -25.03 -0.27
N ILE A 64 2.68 -24.22 -1.34
CA ILE A 64 1.50 -23.70 -2.06
C ILE A 64 0.68 -24.86 -2.67
N GLY A 65 1.34 -25.87 -3.24
CA GLY A 65 0.68 -27.07 -3.76
C GLY A 65 -0.10 -27.83 -2.67
N SER A 66 0.46 -27.91 -1.45
CA SER A 66 -0.23 -28.52 -0.31
C SER A 66 -1.45 -27.72 0.14
N LEU A 67 -1.36 -26.38 0.16
CA LEU A 67 -2.46 -25.50 0.52
C LEU A 67 -3.60 -25.55 -0.51
N LEU A 68 -3.26 -25.58 -1.80
CA LEU A 68 -4.25 -25.74 -2.89
C LEU A 68 -4.97 -27.08 -2.81
N THR A 69 -4.26 -28.16 -2.45
CA THR A 69 -4.86 -29.48 -2.23
C THR A 69 -5.83 -29.46 -1.04
N LYS A 70 -5.44 -28.83 0.08
CA LYS A 70 -6.31 -28.66 1.25
C LYS A 70 -7.55 -27.84 0.92
N LEU A 71 -7.41 -26.72 0.20
CA LEU A 71 -8.54 -25.90 -0.22
C LEU A 71 -9.48 -26.66 -1.17
N ALA A 72 -8.94 -27.51 -2.05
CA ALA A 72 -9.75 -28.40 -2.88
C ALA A 72 -10.58 -29.38 -2.05
N MET A 73 -9.97 -30.04 -1.05
CA MET A 73 -10.68 -30.95 -0.15
C MET A 73 -11.81 -30.26 0.62
N ILE A 74 -11.56 -29.04 1.13
CA ILE A 74 -12.59 -28.26 1.84
C ILE A 74 -13.72 -27.89 0.89
N ASN A 75 -13.42 -27.49 -0.35
CA ASN A 75 -14.43 -27.14 -1.34
C ASN A 75 -15.26 -28.36 -1.78
N ASP A 76 -14.63 -29.53 -1.88
CA ASP A 76 -15.33 -30.78 -2.16
C ASP A 76 -16.24 -31.18 -0.99
N GLY A 77 -15.76 -31.09 0.26
CA GLY A 77 -16.56 -31.30 1.47
C GLY A 77 -17.74 -30.31 1.56
N MET A 78 -17.49 -29.05 1.21
CA MET A 78 -18.50 -28.01 1.12
C MET A 78 -19.55 -28.35 0.04
N SER A 79 -19.13 -28.94 -1.08
CA SER A 79 -20.01 -29.40 -2.16
C SER A 79 -20.87 -30.62 -1.83
N GLY A 80 -20.48 -31.41 -0.84
CA GLY A 80 -21.25 -32.55 -0.34
C GLY A 80 -22.42 -32.16 0.58
N ILE A 81 -22.46 -30.92 1.08
CA ILE A 81 -23.54 -30.43 1.95
C ILE A 81 -24.72 -29.98 1.08
N GLN A 82 -25.95 -30.39 1.41
CA GLN A 82 -27.14 -29.89 0.71
C GLN A 82 -27.28 -28.39 0.89
N ALA A 83 -27.33 -27.65 -0.22
CA ALA A 83 -27.37 -26.20 -0.19
C ALA A 83 -28.76 -25.70 0.25
N ASN A 84 -28.80 -25.03 1.40
CA ASN A 84 -30.02 -24.43 1.95
C ASN A 84 -30.30 -23.03 1.36
N GLY A 85 -30.35 -22.93 0.03
CA GLY A 85 -30.73 -21.73 -0.71
C GLY A 85 -29.69 -21.19 -1.71
N ALA A 86 -30.12 -20.24 -2.55
CA ALA A 86 -29.32 -19.71 -3.66
C ALA A 86 -28.02 -19.02 -3.23
N ALA A 87 -28.01 -18.37 -2.05
CA ALA A 87 -26.82 -17.70 -1.52
C ALA A 87 -25.69 -18.69 -1.16
N MET A 88 -26.06 -19.88 -0.65
CA MET A 88 -25.12 -20.94 -0.32
C MET A 88 -24.52 -21.53 -1.59
N LEU A 89 -25.35 -21.86 -2.59
CA LEU A 89 -24.90 -22.32 -3.90
C LEU A 89 -23.92 -21.35 -4.57
N HIS A 90 -24.24 -20.05 -4.57
CA HIS A 90 -23.36 -19.04 -5.14
C HIS A 90 -22.02 -18.93 -4.39
N THR A 91 -22.03 -19.11 -3.06
CA THR A 91 -20.81 -19.10 -2.26
C THR A 91 -19.92 -20.32 -2.59
N MET A 92 -20.51 -21.50 -2.74
CA MET A 92 -19.78 -22.72 -3.14
C MET A 92 -19.15 -22.57 -4.52
N GLN A 93 -19.94 -22.06 -5.47
CA GLN A 93 -19.49 -21.82 -6.82
C GLN A 93 -18.31 -20.83 -6.85
N ARG A 94 -18.40 -19.75 -6.06
CA ARG A 94 -17.32 -18.78 -5.92
C ARG A 94 -16.04 -19.40 -5.37
N HIS A 95 -16.11 -20.23 -4.33
CA HIS A 95 -14.93 -20.93 -3.80
C HIS A 95 -14.29 -21.88 -4.84
N LYS A 96 -15.08 -22.49 -5.73
CA LYS A 96 -14.57 -23.28 -6.88
C LYS A 96 -13.86 -22.44 -7.91
N GLU A 97 -14.41 -21.27 -8.23
CA GLU A 97 -13.80 -20.33 -9.16
C GLU A 97 -12.49 -19.78 -8.62
N ILE A 98 -12.47 -19.33 -7.36
CA ILE A 98 -11.27 -18.83 -6.67
C ILE A 98 -10.16 -19.91 -6.66
N LEU A 99 -10.48 -21.15 -6.30
CA LEU A 99 -9.51 -22.25 -6.31
C LEU A 99 -8.94 -22.49 -7.72
N LYS A 100 -9.77 -22.42 -8.76
CA LYS A 100 -9.33 -22.57 -10.15
C LYS A 100 -8.38 -21.43 -10.54
N ASP A 101 -8.73 -20.20 -10.18
CA ASP A 101 -7.90 -19.03 -10.48
C ASP A 101 -6.54 -19.12 -9.77
N TYR A 102 -6.50 -19.53 -8.50
CA TYR A 102 -5.23 -19.76 -7.80
C TYR A 102 -4.38 -20.85 -8.43
N LYS A 103 -4.99 -21.95 -8.91
CA LYS A 103 -4.24 -22.98 -9.64
C LYS A 103 -3.65 -22.44 -10.95
N LEU A 104 -4.39 -21.62 -11.69
CA LEU A 104 -3.90 -21.01 -12.92
C LEU A 104 -2.75 -20.03 -12.65
N GLU A 105 -2.92 -19.15 -11.66
CA GLU A 105 -1.89 -18.21 -11.20
C GLU A 105 -0.62 -18.96 -10.77
N PHE A 106 -0.75 -20.01 -9.95
CA PHE A 106 0.37 -20.82 -9.49
C PHE A 106 1.15 -21.45 -10.65
N ASN A 107 0.47 -22.10 -11.60
CA ASN A 107 1.12 -22.69 -12.78
C ASN A 107 1.82 -21.63 -13.64
N LYS A 108 1.21 -20.46 -13.80
CA LYS A 108 1.81 -19.34 -14.54
C LYS A 108 3.09 -18.86 -13.87
N LEU A 109 3.09 -18.71 -12.55
CA LEU A 109 4.28 -18.29 -11.80
C LEU A 109 5.38 -19.36 -11.86
N GLN A 110 5.04 -20.64 -11.73
CA GLN A 110 5.98 -21.75 -11.86
C GLN A 110 6.63 -21.80 -13.25
N ASN A 111 5.83 -21.69 -14.31
CA ASN A 111 6.35 -21.64 -15.68
C ASN A 111 7.26 -20.43 -15.91
N ASN A 112 6.90 -19.27 -15.34
CA ASN A 112 7.74 -18.07 -15.44
C ASN A 112 9.10 -18.28 -14.79
N PHE A 113 9.16 -18.94 -13.62
CA PHE A 113 10.41 -19.27 -12.96
C PHE A 113 11.26 -20.25 -13.78
N ILE A 114 10.67 -21.34 -14.28
CA ILE A 114 11.39 -22.33 -15.10
C ILE A 114 11.96 -21.66 -16.37
N SER A 115 11.14 -20.90 -17.10
CA SER A 115 11.61 -20.18 -18.30
C SER A 115 12.74 -19.18 -18.01
N ARG A 116 12.78 -18.61 -16.80
CA ARG A 116 13.87 -17.72 -16.36
C ARG A 116 15.13 -18.52 -16.03
N LYS A 117 15.00 -19.61 -15.29
CA LYS A 117 16.10 -20.52 -14.97
C LYS A 117 16.76 -21.03 -16.25
N ASP A 118 15.97 -21.50 -17.20
CA ASP A 118 16.47 -21.96 -18.51
C ASP A 118 17.22 -20.84 -19.25
N ARG A 119 16.69 -19.60 -19.19
CA ARG A 119 17.37 -18.44 -19.78
C ARG A 119 18.70 -18.12 -19.08
N GLU A 120 18.75 -18.23 -17.75
CA GLU A 120 19.96 -17.99 -16.98
C GLU A 120 21.02 -19.06 -17.28
N GLU A 121 20.65 -20.33 -17.35
CA GLU A 121 21.53 -21.43 -17.71
C GLU A 121 22.14 -21.23 -19.11
N LEU A 122 21.31 -20.84 -20.08
CA LEU A 122 21.77 -20.51 -21.43
C LEU A 122 22.71 -19.29 -21.47
N LEU A 123 22.40 -18.23 -20.72
CA LEU A 123 23.25 -17.03 -20.67
C LEU A 123 24.55 -17.24 -19.88
N GLY A 124 24.53 -18.09 -18.85
CA GLY A 124 25.71 -18.50 -18.09
C GLY A 124 26.73 -19.19 -18.98
N SER A 125 26.27 -20.15 -19.80
CA SER A 125 27.12 -20.82 -20.79
C SER A 125 27.72 -19.83 -21.80
N VAL A 126 26.91 -18.97 -22.39
CA VAL A 126 27.38 -17.98 -23.38
C VAL A 126 28.36 -16.98 -22.77
N ARG A 127 28.13 -16.54 -21.52
CA ARG A 127 29.03 -15.61 -20.83
C ARG A 127 30.37 -16.27 -20.52
N GLN A 128 30.36 -17.53 -20.07
CA GLN A 128 31.58 -18.30 -19.84
C GLN A 128 32.39 -18.46 -21.15
N ASP A 129 31.71 -18.71 -22.27
CA ASP A 129 32.36 -18.80 -23.58
C ASP A 129 32.94 -17.45 -24.06
N ILE A 130 32.21 -16.35 -23.83
CA ILE A 130 32.68 -14.99 -24.15
C ILE A 130 33.87 -14.58 -23.28
N ASP A 131 33.83 -14.87 -21.98
CA ASP A 131 34.91 -14.55 -21.04
C ASP A 131 36.17 -15.38 -21.35
N ASN A 132 35.99 -16.65 -21.76
CA ASN A 132 37.07 -17.49 -22.27
C ASN A 132 37.66 -16.93 -23.57
N TYR A 133 36.83 -16.49 -24.52
CA TYR A 133 37.29 -15.89 -25.78
C TYR A 133 38.00 -14.54 -25.57
N LYS A 134 37.49 -13.70 -24.66
CA LYS A 134 38.10 -12.40 -24.30
C LYS A 134 39.43 -12.51 -23.57
N ASN A 135 39.65 -13.58 -22.79
CA ASN A 135 40.93 -13.80 -22.12
C ASN A 135 42.04 -14.28 -23.08
N ILE A 136 41.69 -14.86 -24.23
CA ILE A 136 42.66 -15.44 -25.17
C ILE A 136 43.29 -14.38 -26.10
N GLY A 137 42.67 -13.20 -26.29
CA GLY A 137 43.17 -12.15 -27.17
C GLY A 137 43.23 -10.77 -26.50
N GLY A 138 44.35 -10.06 -26.60
CA GLY A 138 44.61 -8.72 -26.02
C GLY A 138 43.67 -7.56 -26.43
N LEU A 139 42.47 -7.84 -26.94
CA LEU A 139 41.36 -6.89 -27.16
C LEU A 139 40.75 -6.35 -25.84
N ASN A 140 40.97 -7.03 -24.72
CA ASN A 140 40.36 -6.72 -23.43
C ASN A 140 40.60 -5.27 -22.95
N ARG A 141 41.77 -4.68 -23.25
CA ARG A 141 42.05 -3.28 -22.88
C ARG A 141 41.24 -2.28 -23.70
N ARG A 142 41.11 -2.46 -25.02
CA ARG A 142 40.41 -1.49 -25.88
C ARG A 142 38.89 -1.49 -25.63
N ASP A 143 38.31 -2.66 -25.44
CA ASP A 143 36.89 -2.78 -25.08
C ASP A 143 36.59 -2.22 -23.69
N MET A 144 37.51 -2.41 -22.73
CA MET A 144 37.41 -1.82 -21.40
C MET A 144 37.40 -0.28 -21.48
N TYR A 145 38.29 0.33 -22.27
CA TYR A 145 38.31 1.79 -22.45
C TYR A 145 37.07 2.31 -23.18
N LEU A 146 36.56 1.58 -24.17
CA LEU A 146 35.31 1.94 -24.87
C LEU A 146 34.10 1.90 -23.91
N LYS A 147 34.01 0.86 -23.09
CA LYS A 147 32.96 0.72 -22.08
C LYS A 147 33.09 1.79 -21.00
N GLU A 148 34.30 2.09 -20.53
CA GLU A 148 34.56 3.18 -19.59
C GLU A 148 34.14 4.53 -20.16
N ASN A 149 34.45 4.81 -21.43
CA ASN A 149 34.04 6.04 -22.10
C ASN A 149 32.51 6.16 -22.21
N GLN A 150 31.82 5.05 -22.51
CA GLN A 150 30.35 5.01 -22.47
C GLN A 150 29.78 5.25 -21.07
N HIS A 151 30.41 4.71 -20.03
CA HIS A 151 30.01 4.96 -18.64
C HIS A 151 30.22 6.43 -18.24
N ILE A 152 31.32 7.05 -18.67
CA ILE A 152 31.59 8.48 -18.44
C ILE A 152 30.51 9.33 -19.10
N HIS A 153 30.19 9.07 -20.37
CA HIS A 153 29.14 9.81 -21.07
C HIS A 153 27.76 9.64 -20.42
N ASN A 154 27.42 8.44 -19.96
CA ASN A 154 26.17 8.21 -19.26
C ASN A 154 26.15 8.93 -17.89
N SER A 155 27.27 8.92 -17.17
CA SER A 155 27.42 9.63 -15.90
C SER A 155 27.28 11.14 -16.08
N ASP A 156 27.86 11.72 -17.12
CA ASP A 156 27.78 13.14 -17.43
C ASP A 156 26.32 13.59 -17.68
N ARG A 157 25.55 12.76 -18.41
CA ARG A 157 24.12 13.00 -18.61
C ARG A 157 23.32 12.92 -17.31
N LEU A 158 23.59 11.94 -16.46
CA LEU A 158 22.91 11.79 -15.16
C LEU A 158 23.23 12.96 -14.22
N ILE A 159 24.49 13.41 -14.20
CA ILE A 159 24.90 14.58 -13.41
C ILE A 159 24.18 15.83 -13.91
N THR A 160 24.10 16.02 -15.23
CA THR A 160 23.37 17.17 -15.82
C THR A 160 21.89 17.15 -15.42
N ASP A 161 21.26 15.98 -15.42
CA ASP A 161 19.86 15.83 -14.98
C ASP A 161 19.69 16.13 -13.49
N GLN A 162 20.59 15.64 -12.64
CA GLN A 162 20.59 15.95 -11.20
C GLN A 162 20.80 17.45 -10.93
N ILE A 163 21.66 18.12 -11.70
CA ILE A 163 21.85 19.57 -11.61
C ILE A 163 20.55 20.29 -11.96
N ASN A 164 19.87 19.89 -13.03
CA ASN A 164 18.60 20.49 -13.43
C ASN A 164 17.52 20.30 -12.34
N ILE A 165 17.37 19.09 -11.81
CA ILE A 165 16.42 18.80 -10.71
C ILE A 165 16.76 19.63 -9.46
N ALA A 166 18.05 19.77 -9.12
CA ALA A 166 18.49 20.57 -7.99
C ALA A 166 18.20 22.07 -8.19
N MET A 167 18.41 22.59 -9.40
CA MET A 167 18.08 23.98 -9.74
C MET A 167 16.56 24.23 -9.68
N GLU A 168 15.75 23.33 -10.23
CA GLU A 168 14.29 23.41 -10.15
C GLU A 168 13.81 23.36 -8.68
N THR A 169 14.39 22.46 -7.87
CA THR A 169 14.06 22.35 -6.45
C THR A 169 14.43 23.62 -5.69
N ARG A 170 15.59 24.21 -5.96
CA ARG A 170 16.01 25.50 -5.40
C ARG A 170 15.00 26.60 -5.72
N ASP A 171 14.58 26.71 -6.98
CA ASP A 171 13.65 27.75 -7.41
C ASP A 171 12.26 27.54 -6.80
N ASN A 172 11.80 26.28 -6.68
CA ASN A 172 10.58 25.91 -5.97
C ASN A 172 10.64 26.30 -4.48
N LEU A 173 11.75 26.01 -3.78
CA LEU A 173 11.94 26.41 -2.38
C LEU A 173 11.99 27.94 -2.23
N MET A 174 12.59 28.65 -3.17
CA MET A 174 12.63 30.12 -3.16
C MET A 174 11.22 30.70 -3.35
N SER A 175 10.43 30.15 -4.28
CA SER A 175 9.03 30.50 -4.48
C SER A 175 8.18 30.23 -3.22
N GLN A 176 8.37 29.08 -2.58
CA GLN A 176 7.73 28.73 -1.30
C GLN A 176 8.09 29.72 -0.20
N ARG A 177 9.37 30.12 -0.09
CA ARG A 177 9.81 31.15 0.87
C ARG A 177 9.08 32.48 0.66
N HIS A 178 8.92 32.90 -0.60
CA HIS A 178 8.14 34.10 -0.91
C HIS A 178 6.66 33.95 -0.54
N ALA A 179 6.07 32.77 -0.77
CA ALA A 179 4.71 32.47 -0.34
C ALA A 179 4.55 32.52 1.19
N PHE A 180 5.47 31.92 1.95
CA PHE A 180 5.48 32.00 3.41
C PHE A 180 5.63 33.43 3.92
N LYS A 181 6.49 34.25 3.29
CA LYS A 181 6.61 35.66 3.63
C LYS A 181 5.29 36.40 3.42
N ARG A 182 4.55 36.12 2.34
CA ARG A 182 3.20 36.67 2.11
C ARG A 182 2.17 36.19 3.13
N ILE A 183 2.24 34.93 3.55
CA ILE A 183 1.38 34.39 4.61
C ILE A 183 1.69 35.09 5.93
N GLN A 184 2.96 35.25 6.27
CA GLN A 184 3.40 35.93 7.49
C GLN A 184 2.94 37.38 7.52
N THR A 185 3.02 38.12 6.41
CA THR A 185 2.49 39.49 6.35
C THR A 185 0.97 39.50 6.56
N ARG A 186 0.21 38.61 5.91
CA ARG A 186 -1.24 38.52 6.10
C ARG A 186 -1.61 38.10 7.52
N PHE A 187 -0.85 37.20 8.13
CA PHE A 187 -1.04 36.79 9.51
C PHE A 187 -0.80 37.97 10.47
N ASN A 188 0.24 38.76 10.22
CA ASN A 188 0.51 39.98 10.99
C ASN A 188 -0.64 40.99 10.82
N ASP A 189 -1.18 41.16 9.61
CA ASP A 189 -2.34 42.03 9.36
C ASP A 189 -3.60 41.55 10.09
N ILE A 190 -3.83 40.23 10.17
CA ILE A 190 -4.93 39.64 10.94
C ILE A 190 -4.70 39.84 12.44
N SER A 191 -3.48 39.61 12.93
CA SER A 191 -3.10 39.84 14.32
C SER A 191 -3.35 41.29 14.72
N ASN A 192 -3.03 42.25 13.85
CA ASN A 192 -3.29 43.67 14.08
C ASN A 192 -4.80 44.02 14.06
N ARG A 193 -5.64 43.24 13.38
CA ARG A 193 -7.11 43.41 13.36
C ARG A 193 -7.83 42.64 14.46
N PHE A 194 -7.19 41.67 15.09
CA PHE A 194 -7.78 40.86 16.17
C PHE A 194 -8.26 41.70 17.38
N PRO A 195 -7.54 42.75 17.84
CA PRO A 195 -8.03 43.65 18.88
C PRO A 195 -9.30 44.42 18.46
N ALA A 196 -9.42 44.79 17.19
CA ALA A 196 -10.60 45.47 16.67
C ALA A 196 -11.82 44.53 16.63
N VAL A 197 -11.63 43.27 16.24
CA VAL A 197 -12.68 42.24 16.31
C VAL A 197 -13.10 41.98 17.75
N HIS A 198 -12.15 41.91 18.69
CA HIS A 198 -12.46 41.78 20.12
C HIS A 198 -13.26 42.99 20.63
N SER A 199 -12.95 44.21 20.20
CA SER A 199 -13.71 45.41 20.56
C SER A 199 -15.15 45.40 20.03
N LEU A 200 -15.37 44.84 18.83
CA LEU A 200 -16.71 44.69 18.24
C LEU A 200 -17.50 43.60 18.94
N ILE A 201 -16.88 42.46 19.26
CA ILE A 201 -17.49 41.38 20.05
C ILE A 201 -17.93 41.89 21.43
N GLN A 202 -17.07 42.70 22.07
CA GLN A 202 -17.34 43.28 23.38
C GLN A 202 -18.49 44.29 23.32
N ARG A 203 -18.53 45.16 22.31
CA ARG A 203 -19.63 46.13 22.10
C ARG A 203 -20.98 45.43 21.85
N VAL A 204 -20.99 44.33 21.10
CA VAL A 204 -22.21 43.52 20.88
C VAL A 204 -22.71 42.91 22.19
N ASN A 205 -21.82 42.33 22.99
CA ASN A 205 -22.18 41.75 24.29
C ASN A 205 -22.70 42.80 25.30
N PHE A 206 -22.19 44.04 25.26
CA PHE A 206 -22.70 45.11 26.12
C PHE A 206 -24.13 45.53 25.76
N ARG A 207 -24.49 45.61 24.48
CA ARG A 207 -25.86 45.96 24.07
C ARG A 207 -26.85 44.87 24.51
N LYS A 208 -26.50 43.59 24.30
CA LYS A 208 -27.32 42.44 24.72
C LYS A 208 -27.51 42.36 26.25
N ARG A 209 -26.48 42.71 27.04
CA ARG A 209 -26.57 42.78 28.50
C ARG A 209 -27.51 43.90 28.98
N ARG A 210 -27.49 45.07 28.33
CA ARG A 210 -28.38 46.20 28.70
C ARG A 210 -29.85 45.85 28.50
N ASP A 211 -30.19 45.24 27.36
CA ASP A 211 -31.58 44.88 27.05
C ASP A 211 -32.10 43.81 28.01
N SER A 212 -31.26 42.82 28.36
CA SER A 212 -31.59 41.80 29.37
C SER A 212 -31.78 42.38 30.77
N LEU A 213 -30.99 43.39 31.16
CA LEU A 213 -31.11 44.07 32.45
C LEU A 213 -32.41 44.87 32.54
N LEU A 214 -32.77 45.61 31.49
CA LEU A 214 -34.00 46.39 31.44
C LEU A 214 -35.24 45.48 31.49
N LEU A 215 -35.24 44.37 30.74
CA LEU A 215 -36.33 43.40 30.75
C LEU A 215 -36.50 42.75 32.14
N GLY A 216 -35.38 42.35 32.77
CA GLY A 216 -35.40 41.77 34.11
C GLY A 216 -35.92 42.75 35.18
N LEU A 217 -35.52 44.03 35.10
CA LEU A 217 -35.98 45.07 36.02
C LEU A 217 -37.49 45.33 35.85
N LEU A 218 -37.99 45.40 34.61
CA LEU A 218 -39.42 45.57 34.33
C LEU A 218 -40.26 44.44 34.92
N ILE A 219 -39.84 43.19 34.71
CA ILE A 219 -40.52 42.00 35.22
C ILE A 219 -40.47 41.95 36.75
N GLY A 220 -39.31 42.25 37.35
CA GLY A 220 -39.14 42.32 38.81
C GLY A 220 -40.02 43.39 39.45
N LEU A 221 -40.10 44.57 38.85
CA LEU A 221 -40.91 45.67 39.37
C LEU A 221 -42.42 45.39 39.22
N CYS A 222 -42.83 44.80 38.09
CA CYS A 222 -44.23 44.41 37.86
C CYS A 222 -44.69 43.32 38.84
N THR A 223 -43.85 42.30 39.07
CA THR A 223 -44.13 41.23 40.04
C THR A 223 -44.16 41.74 41.49
N PHE A 224 -43.28 42.67 41.85
CA PHE A 224 -43.28 43.29 43.18
C PHE A 224 -44.54 44.12 43.44
N LEU A 225 -44.99 44.92 42.46
CA LEU A 225 -46.22 45.70 42.56
C LEU A 225 -47.47 44.80 42.69
N MET A 226 -47.53 43.71 41.92
CA MET A 226 -48.58 42.70 42.03
C MET A 226 -48.63 42.08 43.43
N LEU A 227 -47.48 41.74 44.01
CA LEU A 227 -47.41 41.21 45.38
C LEU A 227 -47.85 42.22 46.43
N LEU A 228 -47.44 43.49 46.30
CA LEU A 228 -47.92 44.55 47.21
C LEU A 228 -49.43 44.73 47.12
N TYR A 229 -50.01 44.69 45.92
CA TYR A 229 -51.46 44.78 45.73
C TYR A 229 -52.20 43.54 46.25
N ALA A 230 -51.61 42.34 46.17
CA ALA A 230 -52.24 41.14 46.68
C ALA A 230 -52.22 41.05 48.23
N PHE A 231 -51.23 41.66 48.88
CA PHE A 231 -51.06 41.65 50.33
C PHE A 231 -51.59 42.91 51.05
N HIS A 232 -52.12 43.90 50.31
CA HIS A 232 -52.74 45.12 50.84
C HIS A 232 -54.15 45.29 50.29
#